data_AF-A0A565BSG2-F1
#
_entry.id   AF-A0A565BSG2-F1
#
_cell.length_a   1.000
_cell.length_b   1.000
_cell.length_c   1.000
_cell.angle_alpha   90.00
_cell.angle_beta   90.00
_cell.angle_gamma   90.00
#
_symmetry.space_group_name_H-M   'P 1'
#
loop_
_entity.id
_entity.type
_entity.pdbx_description
1 polymer ?
#
loop_
_entity_poly.entity_id
_entity_poly.type
_entity_poly.pdbx_seq_one_letter_code
_entity_poly.pdbx_strand_id
1 'polypeptide(L)'
;MAFLRLFSERDSNSTSKRNGTNASPVITLRKDIRSKYSGYQNSYTSTCKEDFNLRSFDSLLHQRTNRLISVLRAEGETQFLSLNSHIEVCGFLLELSEDVVRVIIESKEDVWKNKDLMSLVNAYFKSTAKTLDFFNTVENWVKRTEISQLIIRFAVKQFETEDLGGNKKKKYAKTLEELNKFKNVGDVFGDEFVTQYKSVYEQQVLLLEELRKMKVKLDKKQRNAKIWKTLSNVVFATAYVSVE
;
A
#
# COMPACT_ATOMS: atom_id res chain seq x y z
N MET A 1 -20.02 -9.11 -0.58
CA MET A 1 -18.92 -10.02 -0.23
C MET A 1 -18.16 -9.50 0.98
N ALA A 2 -17.39 -10.35 1.67
CA ALA A 2 -16.87 -10.03 3.01
C ALA A 2 -15.90 -8.85 2.96
N PHE A 3 -14.99 -8.84 1.98
CA PHE A 3 -14.03 -7.77 1.78
C PHE A 3 -14.69 -6.39 1.60
N LEU A 4 -15.62 -6.26 0.64
CA LEU A 4 -16.26 -4.98 0.33
C LEU A 4 -17.09 -4.40 1.50
N ARG A 5 -17.60 -5.25 2.41
CA ARG A 5 -18.35 -4.79 3.59
C ARG A 5 -17.50 -3.97 4.56
N LEU A 6 -16.18 -4.24 4.62
CA LEU A 6 -15.26 -3.53 5.52
C LEU A 6 -15.22 -2.02 5.26
N PHE A 7 -15.35 -1.61 3.99
CA PHE A 7 -15.29 -0.20 3.61
C PHE A 7 -16.64 0.50 3.79
N SER A 8 -17.74 -0.23 3.66
CA SER A 8 -19.08 0.28 3.94
C SER A 8 -19.30 0.54 5.43
N GLU A 9 -18.84 -0.35 6.32
CA GLU A 9 -19.01 -0.24 7.77
C GLU A 9 -18.14 0.88 8.40
N ARG A 10 -16.99 1.19 7.80
CA ARG A 10 -16.09 2.26 8.25
C ARG A 10 -16.77 3.64 8.22
N ASP A 11 -17.71 3.87 7.30
CA ASP A 11 -18.38 5.16 7.15
C ASP A 11 -19.54 5.39 8.11
N SER A 12 -20.27 4.33 8.50
CA SER A 12 -21.28 4.41 9.55
C SER A 12 -20.67 4.84 10.89
N ASN A 13 -19.43 4.44 11.16
CA ASN A 13 -18.71 4.85 12.37
C ASN A 13 -18.05 6.24 12.25
N SER A 14 -17.67 6.69 11.04
CA SER A 14 -17.05 8.01 10.82
C SER A 14 -18.07 9.15 10.77
N THR A 15 -19.29 8.89 10.29
CA THR A 15 -20.39 9.87 10.23
C THR A 15 -21.03 10.17 11.58
N SER A 16 -20.92 9.25 12.55
CA SER A 16 -21.44 9.42 13.91
C SER A 16 -20.68 10.48 14.76
N LYS A 17 -19.49 10.95 14.32
CA LYS A 17 -18.61 11.80 15.15
C LYS A 17 -18.28 13.20 14.62
N ARG A 18 -18.85 13.70 13.53
CA ARG A 18 -18.55 15.07 13.04
C ARG A 18 -19.79 15.85 12.59
N ASN A 19 -20.42 16.53 13.55
CA ASN A 19 -21.19 17.74 13.24
C ASN A 19 -20.20 18.88 13.01
N GLY A 20 -19.97 19.24 11.74
CA GLY A 20 -19.08 20.34 11.37
C GLY A 20 -18.67 20.26 9.91
N THR A 21 -19.25 21.15 9.11
CA THR A 21 -19.06 21.34 7.67
C THR A 21 -17.58 21.58 7.33
N ASN A 22 -16.90 20.52 6.86
CA ASN A 22 -15.78 20.51 5.90
C ASN A 22 -15.20 19.09 5.86
N ALA A 23 -15.65 18.27 4.90
CA ALA A 23 -15.09 16.94 4.70
C ALA A 23 -13.63 17.05 4.24
N SER A 24 -12.71 16.29 4.87
CA SER A 24 -11.30 16.24 4.47
C SER A 24 -11.17 15.84 2.99
N PRO A 25 -10.19 16.39 2.23
CA PRO A 25 -9.93 16.03 0.83
C PRO A 25 -9.82 14.51 0.60
N VAL A 26 -9.26 13.78 1.57
CA VAL A 26 -9.13 12.32 1.54
C VAL A 26 -10.51 11.63 1.60
N ILE A 27 -11.44 12.16 2.40
CA ILE A 27 -12.81 11.62 2.52
C ILE A 27 -13.58 11.85 1.22
N THR A 28 -13.42 13.03 0.61
CA THR A 28 -14.04 13.35 -0.68
C THR A 28 -13.52 12.45 -1.80
N LEU A 29 -12.21 12.22 -1.86
CA LEU A 29 -11.56 11.35 -2.83
C LEU A 29 -12.01 9.88 -2.70
N ARG A 30 -12.10 9.35 -1.47
CA ARG A 30 -12.63 8.00 -1.22
C ARG A 30 -14.09 7.85 -1.69
N LYS A 31 -14.94 8.84 -1.39
CA LYS A 31 -16.35 8.83 -1.83
C LYS A 31 -16.46 8.85 -3.36
N ASP A 32 -15.62 9.62 -4.04
CA ASP A 32 -15.57 9.65 -5.50
C ASP A 32 -15.17 8.29 -6.09
N ILE A 33 -14.08 7.68 -5.59
CA ILE A 33 -13.64 6.34 -6.00
C ILE A 33 -14.77 5.31 -5.82
N ARG A 34 -15.41 5.28 -4.64
CA ARG A 34 -16.49 4.33 -4.39
C ARG A 34 -17.67 4.50 -5.35
N SER A 35 -18.11 5.74 -5.57
CA SER A 35 -19.20 6.05 -6.52
C SER A 35 -18.82 5.59 -7.93
N LYS A 36 -17.61 5.95 -8.37
CA LYS A 36 -17.03 5.66 -9.69
C LYS A 36 -16.93 4.15 -9.98
N TYR A 37 -16.70 3.32 -8.96
CA TYR A 37 -16.49 1.88 -9.11
C TYR A 37 -17.61 0.99 -8.54
N SER A 38 -18.75 1.55 -8.13
CA SER A 38 -19.92 0.81 -7.63
C SER A 38 -20.38 -0.33 -8.56
N GLY A 39 -20.38 -0.11 -9.88
CA GLY A 39 -20.70 -1.15 -10.86
C GLY A 39 -19.71 -2.32 -10.89
N TYR A 40 -18.45 -2.11 -10.50
CA TYR A 40 -17.46 -3.19 -10.32
C TYR A 40 -17.67 -3.94 -9.02
N GLN A 41 -17.99 -3.24 -7.94
CA GLN A 41 -18.27 -3.87 -6.65
C GLN A 41 -19.45 -4.85 -6.75
N ASN A 42 -20.50 -4.48 -7.48
CA ASN A 42 -21.65 -5.34 -7.76
C ASN A 42 -21.25 -6.55 -8.62
N SER A 43 -20.46 -6.31 -9.67
CA SER A 43 -19.95 -7.36 -10.55
C SER A 43 -19.09 -8.38 -9.79
N TYR A 44 -18.12 -7.88 -9.00
CA TYR A 44 -17.28 -8.67 -8.11
C TYR A 44 -18.14 -9.50 -7.16
N THR A 45 -19.09 -8.87 -6.48
CA THR A 45 -19.99 -9.55 -5.55
C THR A 45 -20.81 -10.65 -6.21
N SER A 46 -21.27 -10.45 -7.45
CA SER A 46 -21.98 -11.47 -8.21
C SER A 46 -21.05 -12.61 -8.60
N THR A 47 -19.87 -12.33 -9.16
CA THR A 47 -18.93 -13.36 -9.61
C THR A 47 -18.43 -14.21 -8.44
N CYS A 48 -18.17 -13.63 -7.27
CA CYS A 48 -17.75 -14.41 -6.10
C CYS A 48 -18.83 -15.40 -5.61
N LYS A 49 -20.12 -15.22 -5.96
CA LYS A 49 -21.16 -16.20 -5.63
C LYS A 49 -21.05 -17.45 -6.52
N GLU A 50 -20.59 -17.27 -7.74
CA GLU A 50 -20.53 -18.29 -8.79
C GLU A 50 -19.17 -19.00 -8.84
N ASP A 51 -18.07 -18.28 -8.57
CA ASP A 51 -16.69 -18.77 -8.70
C ASP A 51 -16.08 -19.10 -7.33
N PHE A 52 -15.79 -20.39 -7.10
CA PHE A 52 -15.16 -20.88 -5.87
C PHE A 52 -13.79 -20.25 -5.61
N ASN A 53 -12.94 -20.12 -6.63
CA ASN A 53 -11.60 -19.57 -6.49
C ASN A 53 -11.67 -18.09 -6.10
N LEU A 54 -12.57 -17.35 -6.75
CA LEU A 54 -12.76 -15.94 -6.43
C LEU A 54 -13.34 -15.73 -5.02
N ARG A 55 -14.20 -16.64 -4.54
CA ARG A 55 -14.71 -16.62 -3.16
C ARG A 55 -13.62 -16.92 -2.12
N SER A 56 -12.73 -17.87 -2.43
CA SER A 56 -11.56 -18.17 -1.59
C SER A 56 -10.66 -16.94 -1.49
N PHE A 57 -10.38 -16.30 -2.63
CA PHE A 57 -9.64 -15.04 -2.69
C PHE A 57 -10.33 -13.90 -1.89
N ASP A 58 -11.65 -13.71 -2.00
CA ASP A 58 -12.40 -12.72 -1.19
C ASP A 58 -12.21 -12.95 0.32
N SER A 59 -12.19 -14.20 0.74
CA SER A 59 -12.04 -14.58 2.15
C SER A 59 -10.63 -14.27 2.67
N LEU A 60 -9.60 -14.62 1.89
CA LEU A 60 -8.20 -14.27 2.18
C LEU A 60 -8.00 -12.76 2.22
N LEU A 61 -8.53 -12.04 1.22
CA LEU A 61 -8.45 -10.60 1.13
C LEU A 61 -9.12 -9.92 2.34
N HIS A 62 -10.30 -10.40 2.74
CA HIS A 62 -10.99 -9.91 3.92
C HIS A 62 -10.20 -10.15 5.21
N GLN A 63 -9.65 -11.36 5.40
CA GLN A 63 -8.83 -11.70 6.56
C GLN A 63 -7.60 -10.78 6.67
N ARG A 64 -6.85 -10.64 5.59
CA ARG A 64 -5.64 -9.81 5.53
C ARG A 64 -5.95 -8.33 5.75
N THR A 65 -7.02 -7.83 5.12
CA THR A 65 -7.47 -6.44 5.31
C THR A 65 -7.87 -6.18 6.77
N ASN A 66 -8.58 -7.12 7.42
CA ASN A 66 -8.92 -7.00 8.84
C ASN A 66 -7.71 -7.03 9.75
N ARG A 67 -6.73 -7.90 9.48
CA ARG A 67 -5.47 -7.95 10.20
C ARG A 67 -4.77 -6.58 10.13
N LEU A 68 -4.61 -6.04 8.92
CA LEU A 68 -4.02 -4.71 8.72
C LEU A 68 -4.79 -3.63 9.48
N ILE A 69 -6.13 -3.59 9.37
CA ILE A 69 -6.96 -2.63 10.11
C ILE A 69 -6.77 -2.76 11.62
N SER A 70 -6.64 -3.98 12.15
CA SER A 70 -6.44 -4.19 13.58
C SER A 70 -5.09 -3.66 14.08
N VAL A 71 -4.02 -3.87 13.29
CA VAL A 71 -2.67 -3.33 13.58
C VAL A 71 -2.71 -1.81 13.57
N LEU A 72 -3.28 -1.20 12.52
CA LEU A 72 -3.40 0.26 12.40
C LEU A 72 -4.29 0.87 13.49
N ARG A 73 -5.31 0.14 13.98
CA ARG A 73 -6.18 0.62 15.07
C ARG A 73 -5.48 0.55 16.43
N ALA A 74 -4.69 -0.48 16.68
CA ALA A 74 -3.96 -0.65 17.93
C ALA A 74 -2.90 0.43 18.15
N GLU A 75 -2.45 1.07 17.07
CA GLU A 75 -1.42 2.11 17.07
C GLU A 75 -1.86 3.45 17.69
N GLY A 76 -3.16 3.71 17.80
CA GLY A 76 -3.70 4.97 18.31
C GLY A 76 -3.53 6.15 17.33
N GLU A 77 -3.87 7.36 17.77
CA GLU A 77 -3.73 8.58 16.96
C GLU A 77 -2.32 9.18 17.13
N THR A 78 -1.32 8.56 16.52
CA THR A 78 0.03 9.13 16.41
C THR A 78 0.20 9.82 15.06
N GLN A 79 1.04 10.86 15.01
CA GLN A 79 1.35 11.57 13.77
C GLN A 79 2.09 10.68 12.74
N PHE A 80 2.70 9.59 13.20
CA PHE A 80 3.48 8.65 12.39
C PHE A 80 3.11 7.20 12.71
N LEU A 81 3.10 6.35 11.69
CA LEU A 81 2.99 4.91 11.86
C LEU A 81 4.31 4.36 12.43
N SER A 82 4.22 3.38 13.32
CA SER A 82 5.33 2.59 13.82
C SER A 82 5.97 1.77 12.72
N LEU A 83 7.21 1.34 12.95
CA LEU A 83 7.90 0.43 12.04
C LEU A 83 7.11 -0.87 11.81
N ASN A 84 6.45 -1.39 12.85
CA ASN A 84 5.66 -2.61 12.75
C ASN A 84 4.46 -2.44 11.81
N SER A 85 3.77 -1.29 11.89
CA SER A 85 2.67 -0.97 10.96
C SER A 85 3.14 -0.80 9.52
N HIS A 86 4.31 -0.20 9.30
CA HIS A 86 4.89 -0.12 7.96
C HIS A 86 5.22 -1.51 7.41
N ILE A 87 5.81 -2.39 8.21
CA ILE A 87 6.10 -3.79 7.82
C ILE A 87 4.80 -4.51 7.44
N GLU A 88 3.75 -4.34 8.24
CA GLU A 88 2.44 -4.95 7.97
C GLU A 88 1.81 -4.43 6.68
N VAL A 89 1.90 -3.12 6.39
CA VAL A 89 1.44 -2.53 5.13
C VAL A 89 2.22 -3.07 3.93
N CYS A 90 3.55 -3.13 4.02
CA CYS A 90 4.39 -3.67 2.93
C CYS A 90 4.11 -5.16 2.70
N GLY A 91 4.00 -5.95 3.77
CA GLY A 91 3.65 -7.36 3.71
C GLY A 91 2.28 -7.58 3.06
N PHE A 92 1.27 -6.82 3.46
CA PHE A 92 -0.06 -6.85 2.86
C PHE A 92 -0.03 -6.61 1.35
N LEU A 93 0.66 -5.56 0.89
CA LEU A 93 0.79 -5.23 -0.53
C LEU A 93 1.54 -6.30 -1.34
N LEU A 94 2.55 -6.95 -0.74
CA LEU A 94 3.24 -8.10 -1.35
C LEU A 94 2.31 -9.30 -1.50
N GLU A 95 1.58 -9.65 -0.44
CA GLU A 95 0.61 -10.76 -0.45
C GLU A 95 -0.48 -10.57 -1.53
N LEU A 96 -0.99 -9.34 -1.70
CA LEU A 96 -1.92 -9.02 -2.79
C LEU A 96 -1.27 -9.23 -4.16
N SER A 97 -0.01 -8.84 -4.28
CA SER A 97 0.70 -8.91 -5.55
C SER A 97 0.95 -10.35 -5.98
N GLU A 98 1.30 -11.22 -5.03
CA GLU A 98 1.46 -12.66 -5.24
C GLU A 98 0.16 -13.31 -5.73
N ASP A 99 -0.99 -12.95 -5.16
CA ASP A 99 -2.27 -13.52 -5.57
C ASP A 99 -2.65 -13.15 -7.00
N VAL A 100 -2.41 -11.91 -7.42
CA VAL A 100 -2.65 -11.54 -8.82
C VAL A 100 -1.69 -12.29 -9.75
N VAL A 101 -0.40 -12.35 -9.42
CA VAL A 101 0.61 -13.04 -10.24
C VAL A 101 0.27 -14.52 -10.38
N ARG A 102 -0.20 -15.17 -9.30
CA ARG A 102 -0.69 -16.55 -9.33
C ARG A 102 -1.79 -16.75 -10.38
N VAL A 103 -2.80 -15.89 -10.37
CA VAL A 103 -3.92 -15.96 -11.33
C VAL A 103 -3.44 -15.67 -12.76
N ILE A 104 -2.49 -14.75 -12.95
CA ILE A 104 -1.89 -14.47 -14.27
C ILE A 104 -1.17 -15.72 -14.79
N ILE A 105 -0.39 -16.40 -13.95
CA ILE A 105 0.34 -17.61 -14.34
C ILE A 105 -0.63 -18.75 -14.69
N GLU A 106 -1.67 -18.95 -13.88
CA GLU A 106 -2.72 -19.94 -14.13
C GLU A 106 -3.49 -19.68 -15.43
N SER A 107 -3.57 -18.42 -15.86
CA SER A 107 -4.28 -17.98 -17.07
C SER A 107 -3.37 -17.61 -18.25
N LYS A 108 -2.07 -17.95 -18.19
CA LYS A 108 -1.04 -17.45 -19.12
C LYS A 108 -1.39 -17.64 -20.61
N GLU A 109 -1.97 -18.77 -20.98
CA GLU A 109 -2.29 -19.07 -22.37
C GLU A 109 -3.39 -18.16 -22.92
N ASP A 110 -4.43 -17.93 -22.13
CA ASP A 110 -5.54 -17.05 -22.48
C ASP A 110 -5.10 -15.58 -22.50
N VAL A 111 -4.23 -15.19 -21.56
CA VAL A 111 -3.62 -13.85 -21.54
C VAL A 111 -2.82 -13.61 -22.83
N TRP A 112 -2.01 -14.58 -23.28
CA TRP A 112 -1.25 -14.44 -24.53
C TRP A 112 -2.12 -14.37 -25.77
N LYS A 113 -3.25 -15.09 -25.79
CA LYS A 113 -4.18 -15.13 -26.95
C LYS A 113 -5.11 -13.91 -27.01
N ASN A 114 -5.27 -13.16 -25.92
CA ASN A 114 -6.22 -12.06 -25.85
C ASN A 114 -5.50 -10.73 -25.54
N LYS A 115 -5.49 -9.83 -26.54
CA LYS A 115 -4.85 -8.52 -26.44
C LYS A 115 -5.40 -7.63 -25.32
N ASP A 116 -6.68 -7.74 -25.00
CA ASP A 116 -7.29 -6.97 -23.91
C ASP A 116 -6.85 -7.51 -22.53
N LEU A 117 -6.76 -8.84 -22.37
CA LEU A 117 -6.18 -9.45 -21.15
C LEU A 117 -4.71 -9.08 -20.99
N MET A 118 -3.93 -9.16 -22.06
CA MET A 118 -2.52 -8.74 -22.05
C MET A 118 -2.37 -7.27 -21.66
N SER A 119 -3.24 -6.39 -22.16
CA SER A 119 -3.25 -4.97 -21.78
C SER A 119 -3.50 -4.78 -20.28
N LEU A 120 -4.42 -5.55 -19.68
CA LEU A 120 -4.67 -5.52 -18.24
C LEU A 120 -3.46 -5.97 -17.44
N VAL A 121 -2.84 -7.07 -17.84
CA VAL A 121 -1.64 -7.60 -17.18
C VAL A 121 -0.48 -6.59 -17.25
N ASN A 122 -0.29 -5.93 -18.39
CA ASN A 122 0.72 -4.88 -18.53
C ASN A 122 0.44 -3.67 -17.64
N ALA A 123 -0.82 -3.22 -17.56
CA ALA A 123 -1.21 -2.14 -16.66
C ALA A 123 -0.97 -2.51 -15.19
N TYR A 124 -1.29 -3.75 -14.81
CA TYR A 124 -1.03 -4.28 -13.48
C TYR A 124 0.46 -4.30 -13.15
N PHE A 125 1.31 -4.89 -14.01
CA PHE A 125 2.76 -4.92 -13.76
C PHE A 125 3.39 -3.53 -13.72
N LYS A 126 2.89 -2.58 -14.51
CA LYS A 126 3.33 -1.17 -14.40
C LYS A 126 3.01 -0.57 -13.03
N SER A 127 1.84 -0.87 -12.47
CA SER A 127 1.47 -0.45 -11.12
C SER A 127 2.34 -1.13 -10.06
N THR A 128 2.53 -2.45 -10.15
CA THR A 128 3.37 -3.22 -9.21
C THR A 128 4.84 -2.78 -9.27
N ALA A 129 5.35 -2.40 -10.43
CA ALA A 129 6.70 -1.84 -10.55
C ALA A 129 6.86 -0.55 -9.74
N LYS A 130 5.83 0.30 -9.67
CA LYS A 130 5.85 1.48 -8.79
C LYS A 130 5.76 1.14 -7.31
N THR A 131 4.99 0.11 -6.96
CA THR A 131 5.00 -0.42 -5.59
C THR A 131 6.39 -0.93 -5.20
N LEU A 132 7.10 -1.58 -6.12
CA LEU A 132 8.47 -2.05 -5.90
C LEU A 132 9.46 -0.89 -5.77
N ASP A 133 9.37 0.13 -6.62
CA ASP A 133 10.16 1.37 -6.48
C ASP A 133 9.98 1.98 -5.09
N PHE A 134 8.73 2.04 -4.59
CA PHE A 134 8.43 2.52 -3.25
C PHE A 134 9.06 1.64 -2.16
N PHE A 135 9.02 0.32 -2.28
CA PHE A 135 9.68 -0.58 -1.32
C PHE A 135 11.20 -0.41 -1.31
N ASN A 136 11.83 -0.18 -2.45
CA ASN A 136 13.27 0.12 -2.51
C ASN A 136 13.60 1.43 -1.78
N THR A 137 12.75 2.46 -1.90
CA THR A 137 12.88 3.70 -1.12
C THR A 137 12.74 3.44 0.38
N VAL A 138 11.78 2.61 0.80
CA VAL A 138 11.63 2.20 2.21
C VAL A 138 12.85 1.44 2.71
N GLU A 139 13.39 0.51 1.93
CA GLU A 139 14.60 -0.24 2.30
C GLU A 139 15.80 0.70 2.50
N ASN A 140 15.99 1.67 1.60
CA ASN A 140 17.04 2.69 1.72
C ASN A 140 16.86 3.55 2.98
N TRP A 141 15.61 3.90 3.30
CA TRP A 141 15.29 4.64 4.51
C TRP A 141 15.63 3.84 5.79
N VAL A 142 15.29 2.54 5.83
CA VAL A 142 15.66 1.66 6.94
C VAL A 142 17.18 1.62 7.12
N LYS A 143 17.94 1.43 6.03
CA LYS A 143 19.41 1.43 6.08
C LYS A 143 20.00 2.74 6.61
N ARG A 144 19.49 3.90 6.16
CA ARG A 144 19.91 5.22 6.68
C ARG A 144 19.56 5.40 8.15
N THR A 145 18.41 4.88 8.58
CA THR A 145 17.97 4.92 9.99
C THR A 145 18.89 4.07 10.86
N GLU A 146 19.26 2.87 10.43
CA GLU A 146 20.18 2.00 11.15
C GLU A 146 21.57 2.65 11.33
N ILE A 147 22.12 3.22 10.25
CA ILE A 147 23.39 3.97 10.30
C ILE A 147 23.28 5.14 11.28
N SER A 148 22.20 5.91 11.20
CA SER A 148 21.94 7.04 12.09
C SER A 148 21.88 6.64 13.56
N GLN A 149 21.18 5.53 13.87
CA GLN A 149 21.11 4.99 15.22
C GLN A 149 22.47 4.54 15.74
N LEU A 150 23.30 3.91 14.90
CA LEU A 150 24.66 3.51 15.27
C LEU A 150 25.54 4.72 15.62
N ILE A 151 25.47 5.79 14.83
CA ILE A 151 26.21 7.03 15.10
C ILE A 151 25.78 7.64 16.44
N ILE A 152 24.47 7.73 16.70
CA ILE A 152 23.96 8.25 17.97
C ILE A 152 24.44 7.39 19.15
N ARG A 153 24.32 6.05 19.06
CA ARG A 153 24.79 5.15 20.12
C ARG A 153 26.28 5.32 20.38
N PHE A 154 27.08 5.52 19.33
CA PHE A 154 28.51 5.74 19.47
C PHE A 154 28.82 7.11 20.10
N ALA A 155 28.11 8.17 19.70
CA ALA A 155 28.21 9.48 20.33
C ALA A 155 27.89 9.46 21.83
N VAL A 156 26.88 8.69 22.24
CA VAL A 156 26.51 8.48 23.65
C VAL A 156 27.63 7.79 24.42
N LYS A 157 28.20 6.70 23.90
CA LYS A 157 29.35 6.03 24.54
C LYS A 157 30.55 6.96 24.68
N GLN A 158 30.78 7.77 23.66
CA GLN A 158 31.88 8.73 23.66
C GLN A 158 31.67 9.83 24.71
N PHE A 159 30.42 10.28 24.88
CA PHE A 159 30.03 11.23 25.91
C PHE A 159 30.28 10.65 27.32
N GLU A 160 29.80 9.44 27.59
CA GLU A 160 30.01 8.74 28.87
C GLU A 160 31.50 8.61 29.20
N THR A 161 32.33 8.32 28.20
CA THR A 161 33.78 8.20 28.36
C THR A 161 34.45 9.55 28.64
N GLU A 162 34.07 10.61 27.92
CA GLU A 162 34.64 11.95 28.09
C GLU A 162 34.16 12.64 29.38
N ASP A 163 33.02 12.25 29.92
CA ASP A 163 32.45 12.81 31.15
C ASP A 163 33.19 12.35 32.42
N LEU A 164 33.69 11.12 32.43
CA LEU A 164 34.32 10.48 33.59
C LEU A 164 35.82 10.80 33.79
N GLY A 165 36.51 11.39 32.81
CA GLY A 165 37.99 11.54 32.89
C GLY A 165 38.65 12.61 32.02
N GLY A 166 37.91 13.57 31.45
CA GLY A 166 38.44 14.51 30.44
C GLY A 166 39.02 15.83 30.98
N ASN A 167 40.09 16.31 30.32
CA ASN A 167 40.62 17.68 30.47
C ASN A 167 39.54 18.73 30.12
N LYS A 168 39.21 19.64 31.04
CA LYS A 168 38.09 20.60 30.95
C LYS A 168 38.06 21.46 29.67
N LYS A 169 39.21 21.68 29.01
CA LYS A 169 39.32 22.53 27.80
C LYS A 169 38.93 21.84 26.48
N LYS A 170 38.79 20.50 26.43
CA LYS A 170 38.40 19.74 25.22
C LYS A 170 37.28 18.73 25.50
N LYS A 171 36.45 19.00 26.51
CA LYS A 171 35.37 18.09 26.90
C LYS A 171 34.39 17.90 25.72
N TYR A 172 34.03 16.65 25.44
CA TYR A 172 33.07 16.24 24.41
C TYR A 172 33.47 16.49 22.94
N ALA A 173 34.75 16.73 22.65
CA ALA A 173 35.19 16.97 21.29
C ALA A 173 34.89 15.78 20.37
N LYS A 174 35.07 14.55 20.87
CA LYS A 174 34.77 13.35 20.10
C LYS A 174 33.26 13.09 20.02
N THR A 175 32.49 13.34 21.08
CA THR A 175 31.02 13.31 21.00
C THR A 175 30.51 14.24 19.91
N LEU A 176 31.02 15.48 19.85
CA LEU A 176 30.60 16.46 18.85
C LEU A 176 30.97 16.03 17.42
N GLU A 177 32.13 15.40 17.24
CA GLU A 177 32.54 14.82 15.95
C GLU A 177 31.52 13.78 15.45
N GLU A 178 31.08 12.88 16.32
CA GLU A 178 30.09 11.85 15.99
C GLU A 178 28.70 12.45 15.72
N LEU A 179 28.27 13.43 16.53
CA LEU A 179 27.02 14.14 16.27
C LEU A 179 27.05 14.92 14.95
N ASN A 180 28.20 15.44 14.54
CA ASN A 180 28.36 16.05 13.22
C ASN A 180 28.23 15.01 12.10
N LYS A 181 28.70 13.77 12.29
CA LYS A 181 28.44 12.69 11.32
C LYS A 181 26.95 12.42 11.19
N PHE A 182 26.19 12.37 12.30
CA PHE A 182 24.74 12.23 12.27
C PHE A 182 24.07 13.41 11.53
N LYS A 183 24.49 14.65 11.83
CA LYS A 183 24.00 15.85 11.11
C LYS A 183 24.26 15.76 9.61
N ASN A 184 25.41 15.22 9.19
CA ASN A 184 25.78 15.06 7.79
C ASN A 184 25.00 13.95 7.07
N VAL A 185 24.43 12.97 7.79
CA VAL A 185 23.49 12.00 7.20
C VAL A 185 22.23 12.70 6.68
N GLY A 186 21.87 13.84 7.26
CA GLY A 186 20.75 14.67 6.83
C GLY A 186 19.39 14.12 7.24
N ASP A 187 18.34 14.57 6.56
CA ASP A 187 16.99 14.04 6.77
C ASP A 187 16.92 12.59 6.26
N VAL A 188 16.57 11.70 7.18
CA VAL A 188 16.52 10.26 6.97
C VAL A 188 15.30 9.90 6.12
N PHE A 189 14.22 10.69 6.18
CA PHE A 189 12.95 10.43 5.50
C PHE A 189 12.86 11.09 4.12
N GLY A 190 13.24 12.37 4.00
CA GLY A 190 13.27 13.12 2.75
C GLY A 190 11.92 13.22 2.02
N ASP A 191 11.88 14.03 0.96
CA ASP A 191 10.68 14.18 0.13
C ASP A 191 10.42 12.96 -0.79
N GLU A 192 11.40 12.05 -0.89
CA GLU A 192 11.36 10.87 -1.76
C GLU A 192 10.21 9.93 -1.37
N PHE A 193 10.00 9.70 -0.07
CA PHE A 193 8.94 8.82 0.41
C PHE A 193 7.56 9.30 -0.05
N VAL A 194 7.26 10.58 0.19
CA VAL A 194 5.96 11.17 -0.19
C VAL A 194 5.77 11.13 -1.70
N THR A 195 6.84 11.41 -2.45
CA THR A 195 6.84 11.36 -3.91
C THR A 195 6.54 9.95 -4.44
N GLN A 196 7.21 8.93 -3.91
CA GLN A 196 7.00 7.54 -4.32
C GLN A 196 5.64 7.01 -3.89
N TYR A 197 5.20 7.32 -2.67
CA TYR A 197 3.87 6.97 -2.19
C TYR A 197 2.78 7.54 -3.10
N LYS A 198 2.89 8.82 -3.48
CA LYS A 198 1.96 9.46 -4.41
C LYS A 198 1.99 8.80 -5.79
N SER A 199 3.16 8.44 -6.30
CA SER A 199 3.34 7.72 -7.56
C SER A 199 2.63 6.34 -7.55
N VAL A 200 2.75 5.59 -6.44
CA VAL A 200 2.00 4.33 -6.24
C VAL A 200 0.51 4.58 -6.30
N TYR A 201 0.01 5.56 -5.55
CA TYR A 201 -1.41 5.90 -5.53
C TYR A 201 -1.94 6.25 -6.93
N GLU A 202 -1.23 7.11 -7.66
CA GLU A 202 -1.58 7.51 -9.03
C GLU A 202 -1.61 6.31 -9.98
N GLN A 203 -0.66 5.39 -9.90
CA GLN A 203 -0.69 4.18 -10.73
C GLN A 203 -1.83 3.23 -10.37
N GLN A 204 -2.16 3.06 -9.07
CA GLN A 204 -3.30 2.24 -8.66
C GLN A 204 -4.63 2.82 -9.18
N VAL A 205 -4.78 4.15 -9.16
CA VAL A 205 -5.93 4.83 -9.77
C VAL A 205 -5.97 4.62 -11.28
N LEU A 206 -4.84 4.75 -11.98
CA LEU A 206 -4.77 4.48 -13.42
C LEU A 206 -5.11 3.03 -13.77
N LEU A 207 -4.66 2.06 -12.97
CA LEU A 207 -5.00 0.65 -13.12
C LEU A 207 -6.52 0.42 -13.01
N LEU A 208 -7.18 1.06 -12.04
CA LEU A 208 -8.63 1.03 -11.90
C LEU A 208 -9.35 1.68 -13.10
N GLU A 209 -8.80 2.75 -13.66
CA GLU A 209 -9.35 3.39 -14.87
C GLU A 209 -9.20 2.52 -16.12
N GLU A 210 -8.05 1.84 -16.28
CA GLU A 210 -7.83 0.89 -17.36
C GLU A 210 -8.77 -0.31 -17.23
N LEU A 211 -8.95 -0.86 -16.03
CA LEU A 211 -9.98 -1.85 -15.75
C LEU A 211 -11.34 -1.36 -16.25
N ARG A 212 -11.74 -0.13 -15.88
CA ARG A 212 -13.00 0.52 -16.29
C ARG A 212 -13.18 0.53 -17.80
N LYS A 213 -12.17 1.02 -18.53
CA LYS A 213 -12.21 1.09 -20.00
C LYS A 213 -12.34 -0.30 -20.61
N MET A 214 -11.65 -1.30 -20.06
CA MET A 214 -11.67 -2.66 -20.58
C MET A 214 -13.01 -3.37 -20.36
N LYS A 215 -13.67 -3.23 -19.21
CA LYS A 215 -15.01 -3.81 -19.02
C LYS A 215 -16.03 -3.29 -20.02
N VAL A 216 -16.01 -1.98 -20.33
CA VAL A 216 -16.89 -1.41 -21.36
C VAL A 216 -16.64 -2.04 -22.74
N LYS A 217 -15.39 -2.39 -23.06
CA LYS A 217 -15.03 -3.07 -24.33
C LYS A 217 -15.43 -4.55 -24.32
N LEU A 218 -15.28 -5.24 -23.19
CA LEU A 218 -15.52 -6.67 -23.06
C LEU A 218 -16.98 -7.05 -22.83
N ASP A 219 -17.77 -6.21 -22.14
CA ASP A 219 -19.23 -6.39 -22.04
C ASP A 219 -19.89 -6.39 -23.43
N LYS A 220 -19.24 -5.77 -24.42
CA LYS A 220 -19.67 -5.76 -25.83
C LYS A 220 -19.20 -6.97 -26.65
N LYS A 221 -18.12 -7.65 -26.26
CA LYS A 221 -17.44 -8.65 -27.11
C LYS A 221 -17.43 -10.07 -26.54
N GLN A 222 -17.38 -10.26 -25.23
CA GLN A 222 -17.18 -11.60 -24.66
C GLN A 222 -17.59 -11.69 -23.18
N ARG A 223 -18.90 -11.76 -22.94
CA ARG A 223 -19.52 -11.89 -21.60
C ARG A 223 -19.16 -13.18 -20.85
N ASN A 224 -18.50 -14.14 -21.51
CA ASN A 224 -18.45 -15.55 -21.09
C ASN A 224 -17.05 -16.14 -20.87
N ALA A 225 -15.95 -15.37 -21.02
CA ALA A 225 -14.64 -15.90 -20.68
C ALA A 225 -14.47 -15.92 -19.14
N LYS A 226 -14.62 -17.11 -18.52
CA LYS A 226 -14.42 -17.33 -17.08
C LYS A 226 -13.11 -16.69 -16.60
N ILE A 227 -12.04 -16.86 -17.37
CA ILE A 227 -10.70 -16.34 -17.06
C ILE A 227 -10.65 -14.81 -17.02
N TRP A 228 -11.33 -14.13 -17.94
CA TRP A 228 -11.45 -12.66 -17.87
C TRP A 228 -12.17 -12.23 -16.60
N LYS A 229 -13.30 -12.87 -16.25
CA LYS A 229 -14.04 -12.55 -15.03
C LYS A 229 -13.18 -12.76 -13.80
N THR A 230 -12.44 -13.85 -13.71
CA THR A 230 -11.57 -14.13 -12.57
C THR A 230 -10.43 -13.12 -12.49
N LEU A 231 -9.62 -12.95 -13.54
CA LEU A 231 -8.46 -12.06 -13.51
C LEU A 231 -8.86 -10.59 -13.30
N SER A 232 -9.87 -10.10 -14.01
CA SER A 232 -10.32 -8.70 -13.87
C SER A 232 -10.88 -8.40 -12.47
N ASN A 233 -11.59 -9.35 -11.85
CA ASN A 233 -12.10 -9.18 -10.49
C ASN A 233 -11.00 -9.25 -9.44
N VAL A 234 -9.99 -10.11 -9.61
CA VAL A 234 -8.83 -10.18 -8.72
C VAL A 234 -8.02 -8.88 -8.80
N VAL A 235 -7.66 -8.44 -10.01
CA VAL A 235 -6.93 -7.16 -10.21
C VAL A 235 -7.76 -5.97 -9.71
N PHE A 236 -9.09 -5.98 -9.92
CA PHE A 236 -9.96 -4.95 -9.38
C PHE A 236 -9.90 -4.90 -7.85
N ALA A 237 -10.08 -6.03 -7.18
CA ALA A 237 -10.12 -6.06 -5.72
C ALA A 237 -8.78 -5.65 -5.08
N THR A 238 -7.65 -6.08 -5.65
CA THR A 238 -6.31 -5.68 -5.16
C THR A 238 -6.03 -4.20 -5.40
N ALA A 239 -6.38 -3.66 -6.56
CA ALA A 239 -6.24 -2.23 -6.83
C ALA A 239 -7.19 -1.39 -5.98
N TYR A 240 -8.43 -1.87 -5.77
CA TYR A 240 -9.46 -1.18 -4.99
C TYR A 240 -9.09 -1.09 -3.51
N VAL A 241 -8.58 -2.17 -2.89
CA VAL A 241 -8.11 -2.11 -1.50
C VAL A 241 -6.92 -1.19 -1.32
N SER A 242 -6.04 -1.11 -2.33
CA SER A 242 -4.82 -0.30 -2.26
C SER A 242 -5.10 1.21 -2.25
N VAL A 243 -6.28 1.64 -2.71
CA VAL A 243 -6.69 3.05 -2.75
C VAL A 243 -7.70 3.45 -1.67
N GLU A 244 -8.17 2.51 -0.84
CA GLU A 244 -9.18 2.72 0.22
C GLU A 244 -8.59 2.79 1.64
#